data_AF-A0A356LBI3-F1
#
_entry.id   AF-A0A356LBI3-F1
#
_cell.length_a   1.000
_cell.length_b   1.000
_cell.length_c   1.000
_cell.angle_alpha   90.00
_cell.angle_beta   90.00
_cell.angle_gamma   90.00
#
_symmetry.space_group_name_H-M   'P 1'
#
loop_
_entity.id
_entity.type
_entity.pdbx_description
1 polymer ?
#
loop_
_entity_poly.entity_id
_entity_poly.type
_entity_poly.pdbx_seq_one_letter_code
_entity_poly.pdbx_strand_id
1 'polypeptide(L)'
;MKQPQQEALFYETFNDALKAIVQACGGFKSVGPQLYPEKTIDAAQRTLSDALNENRSEKLSPDQVVFLLKLGRSRECHAGINYLARESGYTDPQPIEPEDERARLQREFIEAQKAMSMLASKMERAGMLRAVA
;
A
#
# COMPACT_ATOMS: atom_id res chain seq x y z
N MET A 1 22.47 -12.20 12.24
CA MET A 1 21.07 -12.16 12.68
C MET A 1 20.71 -10.71 12.96
N LYS A 2 19.85 -10.07 12.15
CA LYS A 2 19.29 -8.75 12.51
C LYS A 2 18.32 -8.98 13.66
N GLN A 3 18.50 -8.27 14.78
CA GLN A 3 17.54 -8.28 15.88
C GLN A 3 16.16 -7.87 15.34
N PRO A 4 15.05 -8.50 15.81
CA PRO A 4 13.73 -8.01 15.48
C PRO A 4 13.60 -6.61 16.09
N GLN A 5 13.58 -5.59 15.24
CA GLN A 5 13.37 -4.22 15.66
C GLN A 5 11.90 -4.14 16.07
N GLN A 6 11.63 -4.26 17.38
CA GLN A 6 10.30 -4.20 17.93
C GLN A 6 9.67 -2.86 17.50
N GLU A 7 8.68 -2.91 16.63
CA GLU A 7 7.97 -1.70 16.19
C GLU A 7 7.35 -1.03 17.42
N ALA A 8 7.59 0.27 17.57
CA ALA A 8 6.90 1.04 18.60
C ALA A 8 5.40 0.96 18.31
N LEU A 9 4.62 0.52 19.30
CA LEU A 9 3.16 0.41 19.19
C LEU A 9 2.49 1.77 18.92
N PHE A 10 3.17 2.86 19.28
CA PHE A 10 2.73 4.24 19.14
C PHE A 10 3.92 5.13 18.75
N TYR A 11 3.68 6.04 17.81
CA TYR A 11 4.60 7.09 17.40
C TYR A 11 4.01 8.43 17.82
N GLU A 12 4.83 9.34 18.36
CA GLU A 12 4.38 10.65 18.84
C GLU A 12 4.04 11.59 17.68
N THR A 13 4.70 11.41 16.54
CA THR A 13 4.53 12.26 15.37
C THR A 13 4.39 11.42 14.10
N PHE A 14 3.75 12.01 13.08
CA PHE A 14 3.67 11.37 11.77
C PHE A 14 5.07 11.17 11.17
N ASN A 15 5.97 12.13 11.39
CA ASN A 15 7.35 12.04 10.93
C ASN A 15 8.11 10.86 11.57
N ASP A 16 7.90 10.57 12.85
CA ASP A 16 8.52 9.40 13.49
C ASP A 16 7.97 8.08 12.96
N ALA A 17 6.66 8.02 12.70
CA ALA A 17 6.05 6.88 12.03
C ALA A 17 6.63 6.65 10.61
N LEU A 18 6.86 7.72 9.84
CA LEU A 18 7.52 7.63 8.54
C LEU A 18 9.00 7.24 8.65
N LYS A 19 9.73 7.69 9.68
CA LYS A 19 11.11 7.25 9.94
C LYS A 19 11.16 5.75 10.21
N ALA A 20 10.19 5.19 10.93
CA ALA A 20 10.12 3.75 11.17
C ALA A 20 10.00 2.95 9.86
N ILE A 21 9.14 3.40 8.94
CA ILE A 21 9.05 2.85 7.58
C ILE A 21 10.41 2.90 6.89
N VAL A 22 11.08 4.06 6.91
CA VAL A 22 12.40 4.22 6.29
C VAL A 22 13.41 3.22 6.87
N GLN A 23 13.42 3.00 8.19
CA GLN A 23 14.29 2.01 8.82
C GLN A 23 13.95 0.57 8.41
N ALA A 24 12.67 0.19 8.44
CA ALA A 24 12.21 -1.13 7.99
C ALA A 24 12.60 -1.42 6.52
N CYS A 25 12.66 -0.36 5.70
CA CYS A 25 13.01 -0.44 4.29
C CYS A 25 14.52 -0.37 4.00
N GLY A 26 15.39 -0.41 5.02
CA GLY A 26 16.85 -0.41 4.84
C GLY A 26 17.54 0.94 5.09
N GLY A 27 16.82 1.91 5.64
CA GLY A 27 17.35 3.20 6.07
C GLY A 27 17.41 4.25 4.95
N PHE A 28 17.76 5.48 5.33
CA PHE A 28 17.70 6.66 4.45
C PHE A 28 18.57 6.54 3.19
N LYS A 29 19.71 5.83 3.24
CA LYS A 29 20.56 5.61 2.06
C LYS A 29 19.92 4.67 1.03
N SER A 30 19.03 3.79 1.46
CA SER A 30 18.30 2.89 0.56
C SER A 30 17.03 3.53 0.01
N VAL A 31 16.30 4.27 0.85
CA VAL A 31 15.00 4.85 0.49
C VAL A 31 15.14 6.21 -0.21
N GLY A 32 16.10 7.04 0.21
CA GLY A 32 16.33 8.38 -0.36
C GLY A 32 16.44 8.40 -1.89
N PRO A 33 17.31 7.58 -2.51
CA PRO A 33 17.44 7.55 -3.97
C PRO A 33 16.19 7.08 -4.73
N GLN A 34 15.27 6.37 -4.07
CA GLN A 34 14.01 5.95 -4.69
C GLN A 34 13.01 7.12 -4.74
N LEU A 35 13.06 8.02 -3.76
CA LEU A 35 12.23 9.23 -3.70
C LEU A 35 12.77 10.38 -4.53
N TYR A 36 14.10 10.46 -4.66
CA TYR A 36 14.81 11.52 -5.37
C TYR A 36 15.83 10.90 -6.34
N PRO A 37 15.36 10.21 -7.40
CA PRO A 37 16.24 9.50 -8.35
C PRO A 37 17.17 10.45 -9.12
N GLU A 38 16.83 11.73 -9.18
CA GLU A 38 17.62 12.78 -9.81
C GLU A 38 18.82 13.25 -8.95
N LYS A 39 18.89 12.85 -7.68
CA LYS A 39 19.95 13.23 -6.75
C LYS A 39 20.98 12.11 -6.58
N THR A 40 22.20 12.49 -6.19
CA THR A 40 23.19 11.51 -5.71
C THR A 40 22.70 10.84 -4.43
N ILE A 41 23.21 9.64 -4.11
CA ILE A 41 22.75 8.86 -2.96
C ILE A 41 22.83 9.68 -1.65
N ASP A 42 23.96 10.35 -1.40
CA ASP A 42 24.15 11.14 -0.18
C ASP A 42 23.26 12.39 -0.14
N ALA A 43 23.04 13.05 -1.29
CA ALA A 43 22.13 14.19 -1.36
C ALA A 43 20.68 13.74 -1.12
N ALA A 44 20.24 12.64 -1.74
CA ALA A 44 18.91 12.08 -1.57
C ALA A 44 18.65 11.62 -0.12
N GLN A 45 19.64 10.96 0.49
CA GLN A 45 19.61 10.56 1.90
C GLN A 45 19.42 11.78 2.82
N ARG A 46 20.17 12.85 2.58
CA ARG A 46 20.09 14.08 3.38
C ARG A 46 18.76 14.78 3.20
N THR A 47 18.30 14.94 1.95
CA THR A 47 16.98 15.54 1.65
C THR A 47 15.86 14.80 2.37
N LEU A 48 15.83 13.46 2.31
CA LEU A 48 14.81 12.68 3.02
C LEU A 48 14.91 12.84 4.55
N SER A 49 16.14 12.86 5.09
CA SER A 49 16.37 13.05 6.52
C SER A 49 15.92 14.43 7.00
N ASP A 50 16.19 15.48 6.22
CA ASP A 50 15.75 16.84 6.52
C ASP A 50 14.23 16.96 6.39
N ALA A 51 13.60 16.33 5.38
CA ALA A 51 12.15 16.35 5.19
C ALA A 51 11.35 15.68 6.33
N LEU A 52 11.94 14.65 6.97
CA LEU A 52 11.36 13.97 8.14
C LEU A 52 11.76 14.62 9.47
N ASN A 53 12.49 15.73 9.45
CA ASN A 53 12.80 16.50 10.64
C ASN A 53 11.78 17.64 10.79
N GLU A 54 11.01 17.62 11.88
CA GLU A 54 9.97 18.62 12.12
C GLU A 54 10.50 20.05 12.21
N ASN A 55 11.74 20.19 12.70
CA ASN A 55 12.42 21.47 12.86
C ASN A 55 13.02 22.02 11.55
N ARG A 56 12.85 21.31 10.43
CA ARG A 56 13.28 21.75 9.09
C ARG A 56 12.08 22.22 8.27
N SER A 57 12.33 23.16 7.37
CA SER A 57 11.33 23.68 6.43
C SER A 57 11.01 22.72 5.29
N GLU A 58 11.95 21.84 4.95
CA GLU A 58 11.73 20.78 3.95
C GLU A 58 10.61 19.86 4.43
N LYS A 59 9.66 19.54 3.56
CA LYS A 59 8.55 18.63 3.83
C LYS A 59 8.36 17.69 2.65
N LEU A 60 7.88 16.47 2.94
CA LEU A 60 7.48 15.56 1.88
C LEU A 60 6.19 16.07 1.21
N SER A 61 6.14 15.95 -0.12
CA SER A 61 4.90 16.11 -0.85
C SER A 61 3.93 14.94 -0.56
N PRO A 62 2.62 15.10 -0.80
CA PRO A 62 1.66 14.02 -0.62
C PRO A 62 2.03 12.74 -1.38
N ASP A 63 2.52 12.84 -2.61
CA ASP A 63 2.91 11.68 -3.42
C ASP A 63 4.11 10.93 -2.82
N GLN A 64 5.06 11.65 -2.24
CA GLN A 64 6.20 11.07 -1.54
C GLN A 64 5.78 10.36 -0.26
N VAL A 65 4.81 10.91 0.47
CA VAL A 65 4.19 10.24 1.62
C VAL A 65 3.52 8.94 1.16
N VAL A 66 2.69 8.99 0.11
CA VAL A 66 2.04 7.80 -0.44
C VAL A 66 3.06 6.74 -0.89
N PHE A 67 4.17 7.17 -1.49
CA PHE A 67 5.26 6.27 -1.84
C PHE A 67 5.83 5.56 -0.61
N LEU A 68 6.13 6.29 0.47
CA LEU A 68 6.62 5.68 1.71
C LEU A 68 5.59 4.70 2.29
N LEU A 69 4.31 5.03 2.31
CA LEU A 69 3.26 4.12 2.81
C LEU A 69 3.19 2.82 1.99
N LYS A 70 3.30 2.91 0.66
CA LYS A 70 3.36 1.73 -0.23
C LYS A 70 4.62 0.90 0.03
N LEU A 71 5.76 1.57 0.23
CA LEU A 71 7.03 0.90 0.50
C LEU A 71 7.02 0.22 1.88
N GLY A 72 6.47 0.87 2.90
CA GLY A 72 6.27 0.29 4.23
C GLY A 72 5.38 -0.96 4.16
N ARG A 73 4.28 -0.89 3.41
CA ARG A 73 3.38 -2.04 3.21
C ARG A 73 4.11 -3.26 2.62
N SER A 74 5.00 -3.06 1.65
CA SER A 74 5.76 -4.18 1.05
C SER A 74 6.81 -4.78 2.00
N ARG A 75 7.06 -4.14 3.15
CA ARG A 75 7.94 -4.57 4.23
C ARG A 75 7.18 -4.89 5.52
N GLU A 76 5.85 -5.03 5.44
CA GLU A 76 4.97 -5.27 6.59
C GLU A 76 5.06 -4.20 7.69
N CYS A 77 5.56 -3.01 7.36
CA CYS A 77 5.66 -1.88 8.27
C CYS A 77 4.52 -0.90 8.00
N HIS A 78 3.54 -0.88 8.91
CA HIS A 78 2.30 -0.10 8.77
C HIS A 78 2.26 1.17 9.64
N ALA A 79 3.38 1.52 10.26
CA ALA A 79 3.51 2.65 11.19
C ALA A 79 2.83 3.93 10.69
N GLY A 80 3.15 4.37 9.46
CA GLY A 80 2.63 5.62 8.91
C GLY A 80 1.11 5.61 8.67
N ILE A 81 0.56 4.53 8.12
CA ILE A 81 -0.89 4.48 7.85
C ILE A 81 -1.69 4.29 9.14
N ASN A 82 -1.16 3.53 10.10
CA ASN A 82 -1.76 3.36 11.42
C ASN A 82 -1.79 4.69 12.17
N TYR A 83 -0.71 5.47 12.12
CA TYR A 83 -0.68 6.83 12.67
C TYR A 83 -1.80 7.69 12.07
N LEU A 84 -1.88 7.77 10.73
CA LEU A 84 -2.90 8.59 10.05
C LEU A 84 -4.33 8.16 10.40
N ALA A 85 -4.60 6.86 10.44
CA ALA A 85 -5.91 6.34 10.77
C ALA A 85 -6.32 6.76 12.18
N ARG A 86 -5.45 6.54 13.17
CA ARG A 86 -5.70 6.88 14.58
C ARG A 86 -5.88 8.38 14.77
N GLU A 87 -4.99 9.18 14.20
CA GLU A 87 -5.05 10.65 14.29
C GLU A 87 -6.31 11.23 13.65
N SER A 88 -6.83 10.56 12.62
CA SER A 88 -8.03 10.99 11.89
C SER A 88 -9.32 10.35 12.41
N GLY A 89 -9.27 9.53 13.47
CA GLY A 89 -10.44 8.86 14.05
C GLY A 89 -10.98 7.68 13.24
N TYR A 90 -10.17 7.09 12.35
CA TYR A 90 -10.47 5.85 11.64
C TYR A 90 -9.95 4.64 12.41
N THR A 91 -10.54 3.47 12.14
CA THR A 91 -10.02 2.18 12.60
C THR A 91 -8.70 1.84 11.93
N ASP A 92 -7.89 0.98 12.56
CA ASP A 92 -6.62 0.53 11.98
C ASP A 92 -6.85 -0.10 10.58
N PRO A 93 -6.13 0.40 9.55
CA PRO A 93 -6.34 0.01 8.16
C PRO A 93 -5.91 -1.43 7.91
N GLN A 94 -6.69 -2.16 7.12
CA GLN A 94 -6.36 -3.53 6.73
C GLN A 94 -5.61 -3.51 5.38
N PRO A 95 -4.37 -4.04 5.30
CA PRO A 95 -3.65 -4.17 4.04
C PRO A 95 -4.44 -5.03 3.05
N ILE A 96 -4.50 -4.61 1.78
CA ILE A 96 -5.08 -5.41 0.71
C ILE A 96 -3.95 -6.12 -0.02
N GLU A 97 -3.92 -7.45 0.02
CA GLU A 97 -2.93 -8.21 -0.76
C GLU A 97 -3.21 -8.08 -2.27
N PRO A 98 -2.18 -7.86 -3.10
CA PRO A 98 -2.36 -7.80 -4.55
C PRO A 98 -2.87 -9.13 -5.15
N GLU A 99 -2.42 -10.27 -4.61
CA GLU A 99 -2.98 -11.58 -4.95
C GLU A 99 -4.48 -11.67 -4.63
N ASP A 100 -4.92 -11.13 -3.49
CA ASP A 100 -6.32 -11.18 -3.07
C ASP A 100 -7.24 -10.38 -3.98
N GLU A 101 -6.80 -9.24 -4.52
CA GLU A 101 -7.60 -8.46 -5.47
C GLU A 101 -7.83 -9.24 -6.78
N ARG A 102 -6.77 -9.85 -7.33
CA ARG A 102 -6.86 -10.67 -8.55
C ARG A 102 -7.69 -11.93 -8.31
N ALA A 103 -7.50 -12.59 -7.17
CA ALA A 103 -8.27 -13.77 -6.77
C ALA A 103 -9.74 -13.44 -6.47
N ARG A 104 -10.04 -12.25 -5.93
CA ARG A 104 -11.42 -11.76 -5.73
C ARG A 104 -12.09 -11.53 -7.08
N LEU A 105 -11.44 -10.79 -7.98
CA LEU A 105 -11.95 -10.55 -9.33
C LEU A 105 -12.15 -11.86 -10.12
N GLN A 106 -11.24 -12.82 -9.99
CA GLN A 106 -11.37 -14.13 -10.63
C GLN A 106 -12.54 -14.94 -10.06
N ARG A 107 -12.77 -14.90 -8.74
CA ARG A 107 -13.95 -15.52 -8.11
C ARG A 107 -15.25 -14.89 -8.60
N GLU A 108 -15.33 -13.56 -8.56
CA GLU A 108 -16.49 -12.80 -9.05
C GLU A 108 -16.79 -13.12 -10.53
N PHE A 109 -15.76 -13.20 -11.38
CA PHE A 109 -15.91 -13.59 -12.79
C PHE A 109 -16.47 -15.01 -12.96
N ILE A 110 -15.95 -15.99 -12.22
CA ILE A 110 -16.43 -17.38 -12.28
C ILE A 110 -17.90 -17.48 -11.86
N GLU A 111 -18.29 -16.75 -10.81
CA GLU A 111 -19.69 -16.72 -10.35
C GLU A 111 -20.61 -16.07 -11.38
N ALA A 112 -20.20 -14.95 -11.97
CA ALA A 112 -20.94 -14.30 -13.05
C ALA A 112 -21.10 -15.23 -14.27
N GLN A 113 -20.03 -15.96 -14.65
CA GLN A 113 -20.09 -16.92 -15.75
C GLN A 113 -21.06 -18.07 -15.47
N LYS A 114 -21.06 -18.62 -14.25
CA LYS A 114 -22.02 -19.66 -13.84
C LYS A 114 -23.46 -19.15 -13.88
N ALA A 115 -23.70 -17.95 -13.38
CA ALA A 115 -25.01 -17.32 -13.41
C ALA A 115 -25.50 -17.10 -14.85
N MET A 116 -24.63 -16.58 -15.73
CA MET A 116 -24.92 -16.41 -17.16
C MET A 116 -25.22 -17.74 -17.85
N SER A 117 -24.43 -18.79 -17.58
CA SER A 117 -24.67 -20.13 -18.14
C SER A 117 -26.01 -20.71 -17.70
N MET A 118 -26.37 -20.59 -16.41
CA MET A 118 -27.68 -21.03 -15.91
C MET A 118 -28.84 -20.24 -16.54
N LEU A 119 -28.68 -18.93 -16.73
CA LEU A 119 -29.66 -18.09 -17.41
C LEU A 119 -29.82 -18.51 -18.88
N ALA A 120 -28.72 -18.73 -19.60
CA ALA A 120 -28.74 -19.22 -20.97
C ALA A 120 -29.49 -20.56 -21.08
N SER A 121 -29.18 -21.54 -20.21
CA SER A 121 -29.90 -22.82 -20.20
C SER A 121 -31.40 -22.68 -19.88
N LYS A 122 -31.79 -21.69 -19.06
CA LYS A 122 -33.21 -21.38 -18.82
C LYS A 122 -33.86 -20.76 -20.06
N MET A 123 -33.16 -19.85 -20.75
CA MET A 123 -33.62 -19.21 -21.98
C MET A 123 -33.76 -20.22 -23.13
N GLU A 124 -32.84 -21.17 -23.27
CA GLU A 124 -32.96 -22.28 -24.23
C GLU A 124 -34.20 -23.12 -23.97
N ARG A 125 -34.44 -23.52 -22.71
CA ARG A 125 -35.66 -24.26 -22.31
C ARG A 125 -36.94 -23.46 -22.55
N ALA A 126 -36.89 -22.14 -22.40
CA ALA A 126 -38.00 -21.24 -22.70
C ALA A 126 -38.17 -20.95 -24.20
N GLY A 127 -37.33 -21.54 -25.07
CA GLY A 127 -37.37 -21.34 -26.52
C GLY A 127 -36.90 -19.96 -27.00
N MET A 128 -36.23 -19.18 -26.12
CA MET A 128 -35.77 -17.82 -26.40
C MET A 128 -34.40 -17.78 -27.12
N LEU A 129 -33.66 -18.88 -27.11
CA LEU A 129 -32.40 -19.04 -27.85
C LEU A 129 -32.60 -20.15 -28.88
N ARG A 130 -32.50 -19.83 -30.18
CA ARG A 130 -32.50 -20.83 -31.26
C ARG A 130 -31.04 -21.10 -31.65
N ALA A 131 -30.67 -22.37 -31.74
CA ALA A 131 -29.42 -22.76 -32.37
C ALA A 131 -29.44 -22.26 -33.83
N VAL A 132 -28.46 -21.44 -34.19
CA VAL A 132 -28.19 -21.14 -35.60
C VAL A 132 -27.51 -22.38 -36.17
N ALA A 133 -28.21 -23.06 -37.07
CA ALA A 133 -27.71 -24.21 -37.82
C ALA A 133 -26.71 -23.77 -38.89
#